data_AF-A0A2R4VTK9-F1
#
_entry.id   AF-A0A2R4VTK9-F1
#
_cell.length_a   1.000
_cell.length_b   1.000
_cell.length_c   1.000
_cell.angle_alpha   90.00
_cell.angle_beta   90.00
_cell.angle_gamma   90.00
#
_symmetry.space_group_name_H-M   'P 1'
#
loop_
_entity.id
_entity.type
_entity.pdbx_description
1 polymer ?
#
loop_
_entity_poly.entity_id
_entity_poly.type
_entity_poly.pdbx_seq_one_letter_code
_entity_poly.pdbx_strand_id
1 'polypeptide(L)'
;MDTMGDNGQALPALSLADIDTTVNGEPRVLDLRLAEVLGFSQVRDIRKLIERHREVLERLGEVCATVAQTSRKGGRPATEFWLTKKQAVYLCTKAETERAITVTIQIVELFDAVTGGAAHPALAPVLTRADLDAIDRRARRIGQEEEQRARSALTDRALDRLRRGERIDIASLSAARPEEPAALPPPPARTREESMDLALAHLRALPPELRQEG
;
A
#
# COMPACT_ATOMS: atom_id res chain seq x y z
N MET A 1 -26.06 -8.34 -7.51
CA MET A 1 -26.00 -9.52 -8.40
C MET A 1 -25.45 -10.64 -7.58
N ASP A 2 -26.35 -11.39 -6.94
CA ASP A 2 -26.01 -12.47 -6.00
C ASP A 2 -25.62 -13.72 -6.80
N THR A 3 -24.33 -14.06 -6.77
CA THR A 3 -23.80 -15.26 -7.43
C THR A 3 -24.18 -16.49 -6.62
N MET A 4 -25.08 -17.28 -7.22
CA MET A 4 -25.72 -18.47 -6.67
C MET A 4 -24.69 -19.62 -6.59
N GLY A 5 -24.31 -20.03 -5.37
CA GLY A 5 -23.59 -21.27 -5.15
C GLY A 5 -24.51 -22.48 -5.32
N ASP A 6 -23.94 -23.65 -5.62
CA ASP A 6 -24.57 -24.96 -5.93
C ASP A 6 -25.57 -25.50 -4.88
N ASN A 7 -25.82 -24.77 -3.78
CA ASN A 7 -26.79 -25.10 -2.72
C ASN A 7 -27.83 -23.99 -2.44
N GLY A 8 -27.91 -22.93 -3.25
CA GLY A 8 -28.91 -21.87 -3.09
C GLY A 8 -28.79 -21.03 -1.80
N GLN A 9 -27.71 -21.18 -1.03
CA GLN A 9 -27.45 -20.36 0.16
C GLN A 9 -26.48 -19.22 -0.18
N ALA A 10 -26.84 -18.00 0.23
CA ALA A 10 -25.94 -16.85 0.17
C ALA A 10 -24.69 -17.16 0.99
N LEU A 11 -23.54 -17.28 0.31
CA LEU A 11 -22.28 -17.55 1.00
C LEU A 11 -21.95 -16.35 1.92
N PRO A 12 -21.67 -16.60 3.21
CA PRO A 12 -21.46 -15.53 4.18
C PRO A 12 -20.28 -14.64 3.79
N ALA A 13 -20.36 -13.34 4.09
CA ALA A 13 -19.25 -12.41 3.94
C ALA A 13 -18.35 -12.44 5.18
N LEU A 14 -17.07 -12.07 5.03
CA LEU A 14 -16.17 -11.87 6.17
C LEU A 14 -16.55 -10.62 6.96
N SER A 15 -16.35 -10.65 8.27
CA SER A 15 -16.67 -9.58 9.22
C SER A 15 -15.55 -9.38 10.24
N LEU A 16 -15.60 -8.29 11.01
CA LEU A 16 -14.59 -7.98 12.04
C LEU A 16 -14.50 -9.06 13.12
N ALA A 17 -15.58 -9.80 13.38
CA ALA A 17 -15.58 -10.90 14.33
C ALA A 17 -14.78 -12.13 13.85
N ASP A 18 -14.46 -12.20 12.54
CA ASP A 18 -13.67 -13.28 11.96
C ASP A 18 -12.15 -13.05 12.10
N ILE A 19 -11.74 -11.90 12.63
CA ILE A 19 -10.34 -11.55 12.89
C ILE A 19 -10.02 -11.70 14.38
N ASP A 20 -8.99 -12.50 14.68
CA ASP A 20 -8.45 -12.65 16.01
C ASP A 20 -7.13 -11.88 16.13
N THR A 21 -7.02 -10.99 17.10
CA THR A 21 -5.80 -10.21 17.42
C THR A 21 -5.07 -10.74 18.64
N THR A 22 -5.64 -11.73 19.34
CA THR A 22 -5.07 -12.32 20.56
C THR A 22 -3.93 -13.29 20.25
N VAL A 23 -3.88 -13.82 19.02
CA VAL A 23 -2.84 -14.74 18.56
C VAL A 23 -1.59 -13.94 18.18
N ASN A 24 -0.58 -13.98 19.05
CA ASN A 24 0.73 -13.34 18.86
C ASN A 24 0.68 -11.81 18.64
N GLY A 25 -0.42 -11.15 19.01
CA GLY A 25 -0.57 -9.69 18.90
C GLY A 25 -0.72 -9.16 17.46
N GLU A 26 -0.85 -10.04 16.47
CA GLU A 26 -1.08 -9.69 15.06
C GLU A 26 -2.49 -10.12 14.66
N PRO A 27 -3.26 -9.29 13.91
CA PRO A 27 -4.54 -9.71 13.35
C PRO A 27 -4.38 -10.97 12.48
N ARG A 28 -5.23 -11.98 12.70
CA ARG A 28 -5.24 -13.25 11.96
C ARG A 28 -6.65 -13.72 11.64
N VAL A 29 -6.78 -14.48 10.55
CA VAL A 29 -8.04 -15.11 10.11
C VAL A 29 -7.89 -16.63 10.11
N LEU A 30 -8.96 -17.34 10.51
CA LEU A 30 -9.00 -18.81 10.49
C LEU A 30 -9.10 -19.34 9.06
N ASP A 31 -8.30 -20.38 8.75
CA ASP A 31 -8.27 -21.04 7.43
C ASP A 31 -9.64 -21.55 6.98
N LEU A 32 -10.36 -22.22 7.87
CA LEU A 32 -11.69 -22.75 7.56
C LEU A 32 -12.67 -21.63 7.20
N ARG A 33 -12.62 -20.53 7.94
CA ARG A 33 -13.48 -19.38 7.67
C ARG A 33 -13.16 -18.76 6.30
N LEU A 34 -11.89 -18.61 5.99
CA LEU A 34 -11.45 -18.13 4.68
C LEU A 34 -11.93 -19.05 3.54
N ALA A 35 -11.87 -20.37 3.73
CA ALA A 35 -12.29 -21.35 2.73
C ALA A 35 -13.80 -21.36 2.46
N GLU A 36 -14.62 -21.17 3.51
CA GLU A 36 -16.07 -21.02 3.37
C GLU A 36 -16.43 -19.84 2.46
N VAL A 37 -15.81 -18.68 2.72
CA VAL A 37 -16.12 -17.45 1.98
C VAL A 37 -15.57 -17.53 0.55
N LEU A 38 -14.40 -18.15 0.36
CA LEU A 38 -13.84 -18.43 -0.97
C LEU A 38 -14.71 -19.39 -1.79
N GLY A 39 -15.63 -20.14 -1.17
CA GLY A 39 -16.54 -21.04 -1.85
C GLY A 39 -15.92 -22.39 -2.21
N PHE A 40 -14.98 -22.88 -1.41
CA PHE A 40 -14.45 -24.24 -1.60
C PHE A 40 -15.56 -25.29 -1.44
N SER A 41 -15.62 -26.28 -2.34
CA SER A 41 -16.58 -27.40 -2.24
C SER A 41 -16.42 -28.18 -0.93
N GLN A 42 -15.19 -28.28 -0.42
CA GLN A 42 -14.92 -28.74 0.94
C GLN A 42 -13.99 -27.74 1.63
N VAL A 43 -14.46 -27.15 2.73
CA VAL A 43 -13.72 -26.13 3.51
C VAL A 43 -12.28 -26.58 3.84
N ARG A 44 -12.08 -27.87 4.14
CA ARG A 44 -10.77 -28.46 4.44
C ARG A 44 -9.77 -28.49 3.28
N ASP A 45 -10.20 -28.30 2.04
CA ASP A 45 -9.30 -28.33 0.88
C ASP A 45 -8.31 -27.15 0.88
N ILE A 46 -8.63 -26.06 1.57
CA ILE A 46 -7.68 -24.97 1.80
C ILE A 46 -6.40 -25.45 2.50
N ARG A 47 -6.48 -26.49 3.34
CA ARG A 47 -5.32 -27.02 4.07
C ARG A 47 -4.33 -27.71 3.13
N LYS A 48 -4.82 -28.34 2.07
CA LYS A 48 -3.97 -28.88 1.01
C LYS A 48 -3.23 -27.77 0.27
N LEU A 49 -3.91 -26.62 0.09
CA LEU A 49 -3.32 -25.44 -0.52
C LEU A 49 -2.26 -24.80 0.37
N ILE A 50 -2.53 -24.70 1.68
CA ILE A 50 -1.58 -24.25 2.70
C ILE A 50 -0.34 -25.14 2.69
N GLU A 51 -0.50 -26.46 2.74
CA GLU A 51 0.63 -27.39 2.76
C GLU A 51 1.47 -27.30 1.48
N ARG A 52 0.82 -27.20 0.32
CA ARG A 52 1.49 -27.04 -0.97
C ARG A 52 2.35 -25.77 -1.05
N HIS A 53 1.90 -24.70 -0.40
CA HIS A 53 2.55 -23.39 -0.46
C HIS A 53 3.22 -23.00 0.86
N ARG A 54 3.48 -23.97 1.73
CA ARG A 54 3.96 -23.73 3.10
C ARG A 54 5.22 -22.89 3.15
N GLU A 55 6.20 -23.20 2.33
CA GLU A 55 7.47 -22.46 2.25
C GLU A 55 7.26 -20.97 1.93
N VAL A 56 6.33 -20.66 1.02
CA VAL A 56 6.02 -19.27 0.66
C VAL A 56 5.25 -18.58 1.79
N LEU A 57 4.32 -19.29 2.43
CA LEU A 57 3.54 -18.74 3.55
C LEU A 57 4.42 -18.42 4.76
N GLU A 58 5.41 -19.27 5.07
CA GLU A 58 6.40 -19.05 6.13
C GLU A 58 7.29 -17.82 5.82
N ARG A 59 7.62 -17.58 4.54
CA ARG A 59 8.34 -16.36 4.13
C ARG A 59 7.52 -15.08 4.24
N LEU A 60 6.19 -15.19 4.14
CA LEU A 60 5.27 -14.05 4.26
C LEU A 60 4.97 -13.69 5.73
N GLY A 61 5.29 -14.60 6.65
CA GLY A 61 5.14 -14.44 8.10
C GLY A 61 5.03 -15.81 8.78
N GLU A 62 5.03 -15.84 10.12
CA GLU A 62 4.84 -17.09 10.84
C GLU A 62 3.41 -17.63 10.65
N VAL A 63 3.28 -18.87 10.18
CA VAL A 63 2.01 -19.59 10.13
C VAL A 63 1.77 -20.23 11.49
N CYS A 64 0.75 -19.78 12.24
CA CYS A 64 0.40 -20.38 13.52
C CYS A 64 -0.54 -21.56 13.29
N ALA A 65 0.00 -22.78 13.40
CA ALA A 65 -0.79 -24.00 13.42
C ALA A 65 -1.10 -24.39 14.87
N THR A 66 -2.37 -24.26 15.28
CA THR A 66 -2.83 -24.66 16.62
C THR A 66 -3.54 -26.00 16.53
N VAL A 67 -3.24 -26.92 17.45
CA VAL A 67 -3.97 -28.19 17.53
C VAL A 67 -5.17 -28.01 18.47
N ALA A 68 -6.38 -28.04 17.94
CA ALA A 68 -7.58 -28.02 18.75
C ALA A 68 -7.72 -29.36 19.52
N GLN A 69 -7.92 -29.29 20.85
CA GLN A 69 -8.20 -30.48 21.65
C GLN A 69 -9.53 -31.10 21.24
N THR A 70 -9.57 -32.44 21.21
CA THR A 70 -10.78 -33.16 20.82
C THR A 70 -11.85 -33.13 21.89
N SER A 71 -13.10 -33.11 21.44
CA SER A 71 -14.26 -33.22 22.33
C SER A 71 -14.22 -34.55 23.12
N ARG A 72 -14.88 -34.58 24.29
CA ARG A 72 -15.00 -35.76 25.17
C ARG A 72 -15.46 -37.07 24.48
N LYS A 73 -15.98 -37.01 23.25
CA LYS A 73 -16.43 -38.17 22.46
C LYS A 73 -15.33 -38.85 21.64
N GLY A 74 -14.09 -38.38 21.70
CA GLY A 74 -12.98 -38.99 20.97
C GLY A 74 -12.98 -38.60 19.49
N GLY A 75 -11.81 -38.17 19.03
CA GLY A 75 -11.54 -37.78 17.65
C GLY A 75 -10.05 -37.48 17.49
N ARG A 76 -9.56 -37.41 16.26
CA ARG A 76 -8.21 -36.90 15.99
C ARG A 76 -8.22 -35.37 16.18
N PRO A 77 -7.25 -34.80 16.91
CA PRO A 77 -7.13 -33.35 17.05
C PRO A 77 -7.11 -32.68 15.68
N ALA A 78 -7.94 -31.65 15.50
CA ALA A 78 -7.97 -30.90 14.26
C ALA A 78 -6.92 -29.78 14.34
N THR A 79 -6.01 -29.71 13.37
CA THR A 79 -5.09 -28.58 13.21
C THR A 79 -5.84 -27.40 12.62
N GLU A 80 -5.84 -26.27 13.29
CA GLU A 80 -6.35 -24.98 12.82
C GLU A 80 -5.18 -24.11 12.38
N PHE A 81 -5.35 -23.38 11.28
CA PHE A 81 -4.33 -22.46 10.79
C PHE A 81 -4.83 -21.03 10.91
N TRP A 82 -4.08 -20.21 11.63
CA TRP A 82 -4.34 -18.79 11.82
C TRP A 82 -3.41 -17.98 10.91
N LEU A 83 -4.00 -17.36 9.89
CA LEU A 83 -3.29 -16.77 8.76
C LEU A 83 -3.20 -15.25 8.90
N THR A 84 -2.04 -14.67 8.61
CA THR A 84 -1.83 -13.21 8.54
C THR A 84 -2.45 -12.62 7.27
N LYS A 85 -2.53 -11.28 7.19
CA LYS A 85 -3.04 -10.55 6.01
C LYS A 85 -2.38 -11.03 4.72
N LYS A 86 -1.03 -11.07 4.72
CA LYS A 86 -0.22 -11.42 3.54
C LYS A 86 -0.47 -12.86 3.10
N GLN A 87 -0.58 -13.77 4.05
CA GLN A 87 -0.85 -15.19 3.79
C GLN A 87 -2.26 -15.40 3.23
N ALA A 88 -3.27 -14.76 3.82
CA ALA A 88 -4.65 -14.85 3.35
C ALA A 88 -4.81 -14.30 1.92
N VAL A 89 -4.21 -13.15 1.63
CA VAL A 89 -4.20 -12.57 0.27
C VAL A 89 -3.51 -13.52 -0.71
N TYR A 90 -2.35 -14.07 -0.35
CA TYR A 90 -1.65 -15.03 -1.20
C TYR A 90 -2.52 -16.26 -1.49
N LEU A 91 -3.17 -16.84 -0.47
CA LEU A 91 -4.05 -17.99 -0.67
C LEU A 91 -5.25 -17.67 -1.56
N CYS A 92 -5.82 -16.46 -1.48
CA CYS A 92 -6.87 -16.04 -2.40
C CYS A 92 -6.38 -16.06 -3.85
N THR A 93 -5.13 -15.64 -4.12
CA THR A 93 -4.55 -15.74 -5.49
C THR A 93 -4.32 -17.17 -5.97
N LYS A 94 -4.30 -18.16 -5.06
CA LYS A 94 -4.08 -19.58 -5.36
C LYS A 94 -5.34 -20.43 -5.32
N ALA A 95 -6.43 -19.91 -4.78
CA ALA A 95 -7.66 -20.67 -4.57
C ALA A 95 -8.42 -20.95 -5.87
N GLU A 96 -8.16 -20.20 -6.95
CA GLU A 96 -8.80 -20.35 -8.27
C GLU A 96 -10.34 -20.47 -8.20
N THR A 97 -10.97 -19.78 -7.24
CA THR A 97 -12.43 -19.76 -7.07
C THR A 97 -13.04 -18.53 -7.73
N GLU A 98 -14.32 -18.61 -8.10
CA GLU A 98 -15.07 -17.49 -8.70
C GLU A 98 -15.11 -16.26 -7.78
N ARG A 99 -15.06 -16.47 -6.45
CA ARG A 99 -15.11 -15.40 -5.44
C ARG A 99 -13.74 -14.88 -5.03
N ALA A 100 -12.64 -15.45 -5.53
CA ALA A 100 -11.29 -15.14 -5.06
C ALA A 100 -10.99 -13.63 -5.06
N ILE A 101 -11.39 -12.91 -6.12
CA ILE A 101 -11.17 -11.45 -6.23
C ILE A 101 -11.98 -10.71 -5.16
N THR A 102 -13.27 -10.99 -5.04
CA THR A 102 -14.15 -10.35 -4.05
C THR A 102 -13.65 -10.59 -2.63
N VAL A 103 -13.25 -11.82 -2.31
CA VAL A 103 -12.74 -12.17 -0.99
C VAL A 103 -11.38 -11.54 -0.72
N THR A 104 -10.53 -11.40 -1.74
CA THR A 104 -9.25 -10.67 -1.61
C THR A 104 -9.48 -9.23 -1.18
N ILE A 105 -10.44 -8.53 -1.82
CA ILE A 105 -10.80 -7.15 -1.47
C ILE A 105 -11.29 -7.09 -0.02
N GLN A 106 -12.21 -7.99 0.36
CA GLN A 106 -12.73 -8.06 1.74
C GLN A 106 -11.63 -8.30 2.77
N ILE A 107 -10.71 -9.22 2.52
CA ILE A 107 -9.58 -9.48 3.42
C ILE A 107 -8.70 -8.23 3.58
N VAL A 108 -8.40 -7.53 2.49
CA VAL A 108 -7.57 -6.33 2.56
C VAL A 108 -8.25 -5.26 3.42
N GLU A 109 -9.51 -4.94 3.11
CA GLU A 109 -10.30 -3.93 3.84
C GLU A 109 -10.46 -4.29 5.32
N LEU A 110 -10.73 -5.56 5.61
CA LEU A 110 -10.97 -6.03 6.97
C LEU A 110 -9.72 -5.92 7.85
N PHE A 111 -8.58 -6.38 7.34
CA PHE A 111 -7.31 -6.26 8.06
C PHE A 111 -6.84 -4.81 8.17
N ASP A 112 -7.15 -3.96 7.19
CA ASP A 112 -6.87 -2.53 7.27
C ASP A 112 -7.79 -1.82 8.28
N ALA A 113 -9.04 -2.26 8.44
CA ALA A 113 -9.93 -1.74 9.48
C ALA A 113 -9.44 -2.12 10.90
N VAL A 114 -8.98 -3.36 11.09
CA VAL A 114 -8.45 -3.83 12.38
C VAL A 114 -7.11 -3.16 12.71
N THR A 115 -6.19 -3.10 11.74
CA THR A 115 -4.86 -2.48 11.93
C THR A 115 -4.95 -0.95 11.95
N GLY A 116 -5.86 -0.37 11.18
CA GLY A 116 -6.12 1.07 11.13
C GLY A 116 -6.70 1.64 12.41
N GLY A 117 -7.33 0.80 13.25
CA GLY A 117 -7.66 1.14 14.63
C GLY A 117 -6.44 1.29 15.55
N ALA A 118 -5.29 0.72 15.19
CA ALA A 118 -4.02 0.85 15.92
C ALA A 118 -3.03 1.84 15.29
N ALA A 119 -3.05 2.03 13.97
CA ALA A 119 -2.28 3.06 13.28
C ALA A 119 -2.74 3.22 11.81
N HIS A 120 -3.89 3.87 11.58
CA HIS A 120 -3.86 4.88 10.53
C HIS A 120 -3.27 6.14 11.19
N PRO A 121 -2.17 6.75 10.70
CA PRO A 121 -2.10 8.20 10.83
C PRO A 121 -3.42 8.67 10.23
N ALA A 122 -4.25 9.28 11.07
CA ALA A 122 -5.68 9.51 10.85
C ALA A 122 -5.99 9.57 9.37
N LEU A 123 -6.93 8.72 8.89
CA LEU A 123 -7.61 8.91 7.61
C LEU A 123 -7.62 10.41 7.36
N ALA A 124 -6.83 10.86 6.37
CA ALA A 124 -6.71 12.29 6.11
C ALA A 124 -8.15 12.80 6.10
N PRO A 125 -8.49 13.81 6.95
CA PRO A 125 -9.88 14.21 7.14
C PRO A 125 -10.48 14.32 5.74
N VAL A 126 -11.60 13.62 5.51
CA VAL A 126 -12.26 13.57 4.20
C VAL A 126 -12.21 14.99 3.65
N LEU A 127 -11.38 15.21 2.61
CA LEU A 127 -11.05 16.55 2.16
C LEU A 127 -12.38 17.23 1.85
N THR A 128 -12.74 18.19 2.67
CA THR A 128 -14.00 18.89 2.49
C THR A 128 -13.87 19.76 1.25
N ARG A 129 -15.01 20.19 0.71
CA ARG A 129 -15.02 21.20 -0.37
C ARG A 129 -14.18 22.42 0.03
N ALA A 130 -14.23 22.82 1.30
CA ALA A 130 -13.48 23.94 1.83
C ALA A 130 -11.96 23.69 1.86
N ASP A 131 -11.52 22.46 2.12
CA ASP A 131 -10.10 22.08 2.10
C ASP A 131 -9.54 22.10 0.67
N LEU A 132 -10.31 21.58 -0.29
CA LEU A 132 -9.97 21.66 -1.70
C LEU A 132 -9.88 23.12 -2.18
N ASP A 133 -10.85 23.96 -1.79
CA ASP A 133 -10.83 25.40 -2.09
C ASP A 133 -9.66 26.12 -1.41
N ALA A 134 -9.22 25.67 -0.24
CA ALA A 134 -8.05 26.21 0.44
C ALA A 134 -6.74 25.83 -0.27
N ILE A 135 -6.63 24.58 -0.74
CA ILE A 135 -5.50 24.09 -1.54
C ILE A 135 -5.41 24.86 -2.87
N ASP A 136 -6.53 25.01 -3.58
CA ASP A 136 -6.59 25.76 -4.84
C ASP A 136 -6.19 27.23 -4.67
N ARG A 137 -6.67 27.89 -3.60
CA ARG A 137 -6.29 29.27 -3.28
C ARG A 137 -4.80 29.38 -2.96
N ARG A 138 -4.23 28.40 -2.26
CA ARG A 138 -2.80 28.36 -1.96
C ARG A 138 -1.97 28.16 -3.23
N ALA A 139 -2.38 27.25 -4.11
CA ALA A 139 -1.68 27.00 -5.37
C ALA A 139 -1.67 28.24 -6.29
N ARG A 140 -2.80 28.95 -6.41
CA ARG A 140 -2.89 30.20 -7.19
C ARG A 140 -1.99 31.29 -6.64
N ARG A 141 -1.95 31.44 -5.31
CA ARG A 141 -1.08 32.43 -4.66
C ARG A 141 0.40 32.15 -4.91
N ILE A 142 0.83 30.90 -4.79
CA ILE A 142 2.22 30.52 -5.10
C ILE A 142 2.53 30.82 -6.56
N GLY A 143 1.64 30.48 -7.49
CA GLY A 143 1.81 30.81 -8.90
C GLY A 143 1.93 32.32 -9.16
N GLN A 144 1.09 33.14 -8.51
CA GLN A 144 1.14 34.60 -8.63
C GLN A 144 2.40 35.21 -8.01
N GLU A 145 2.86 34.70 -6.88
CA GLU A 145 4.10 35.15 -6.24
C GLU A 145 5.31 34.86 -7.13
N GLU A 146 5.36 33.67 -7.74
CA GLU A 146 6.43 33.31 -8.69
C GLU A 146 6.36 34.13 -9.98
N GLU A 147 5.17 34.36 -10.54
CA GLU A 147 5.00 35.22 -11.72
C GLU A 147 5.42 36.67 -11.43
N GLN A 148 5.03 37.19 -10.26
CA GLN A 148 5.41 38.54 -9.85
C GLN A 148 6.92 38.68 -9.64
N ARG A 149 7.57 37.66 -9.06
CA ARG A 149 9.03 37.60 -8.91
C ARG A 149 9.74 37.53 -10.27
N ALA A 150 9.26 36.70 -11.19
CA ALA A 150 9.81 36.59 -12.53
C ALA A 150 9.68 37.92 -13.28
N ARG A 151 8.50 38.57 -13.17
CA ARG A 151 8.24 39.87 -13.79
C ARG A 151 9.08 40.99 -13.20
N SER A 152 9.25 41.04 -11.87
CA SER A 152 10.13 42.03 -11.24
C SER A 152 11.58 41.81 -11.66
N ALA A 153 12.06 40.56 -11.67
CA ALA A 153 13.42 40.24 -12.09
C ALA A 153 13.69 40.61 -13.56
N LEU A 154 12.74 40.39 -14.46
CA LEU A 154 12.84 40.84 -15.86
C LEU A 154 12.90 42.36 -15.96
N THR A 155 12.10 43.06 -15.14
CA THR A 155 12.08 44.53 -15.11
C THR A 155 13.40 45.10 -14.59
N ASP A 156 13.91 44.56 -13.48
CA ASP A 156 15.19 44.96 -12.89
C ASP A 156 16.34 44.72 -13.88
N ARG A 157 16.34 43.57 -14.56
CA ARG A 157 17.34 43.26 -15.59
C ARG A 157 17.28 44.20 -16.78
N ALA A 158 16.08 44.61 -17.20
CA ALA A 158 15.91 45.59 -18.27
C ALA A 158 16.43 46.98 -17.86
N LEU A 159 16.14 47.41 -16.62
CA LEU A 159 16.63 48.68 -16.07
C LEU A 159 18.17 48.69 -15.95
N ASP A 160 18.77 47.60 -15.51
CA ASP A 160 20.23 47.47 -15.44
C ASP A 160 20.90 47.57 -16.82
N ARG A 161 20.29 46.99 -17.86
CA ARG A 161 20.79 47.13 -19.24
C ARG A 161 20.75 48.58 -19.74
N LEU A 162 19.67 49.31 -19.46
CA LEU A 162 19.56 50.74 -19.79
C LEU A 162 20.64 51.56 -19.10
N ARG A 163 20.89 51.30 -17.81
CA ARG A 163 21.96 51.98 -17.05
C ARG A 163 23.35 51.74 -17.64
N ARG A 164 23.58 50.57 -18.25
CA ARG A 164 24.83 50.23 -18.96
C ARG A 164 24.89 50.75 -20.40
N GLY A 165 23.85 51.43 -20.91
CA GLY A 165 23.80 51.94 -22.28
C GLY A 165 23.58 50.85 -23.35
N GLU A 166 23.16 49.65 -22.94
CA GLU A 166 22.85 48.55 -23.86
C GLU A 166 21.47 48.79 -24.50
N ARG A 167 21.32 48.46 -25.80
CA ARG A 167 20.02 48.52 -26.49
C ARG A 167 19.11 47.39 -25.99
N ILE A 168 17.88 47.72 -25.60
CA ILE A 168 16.84 46.71 -25.31
C ILE A 168 16.26 46.23 -26.64
N ASP A 169 16.57 44.99 -27.03
CA ASP A 169 15.85 44.28 -28.10
C ASP A 169 14.76 43.41 -27.47
N ILE A 170 13.51 43.54 -27.94
CA ILE A 170 12.35 42.77 -27.46
C ILE A 170 12.58 41.26 -27.66
N ALA A 171 13.31 40.87 -28.71
CA ALA A 171 13.69 39.48 -28.95
C ALA A 171 14.62 38.92 -27.85
N SER A 172 15.48 39.78 -27.27
CA SER A 172 16.43 39.39 -26.22
C SER A 172 15.80 39.21 -24.84
N LEU A 173 14.59 39.74 -24.62
CA LEU A 173 13.83 39.60 -23.36
C LEU A 173 13.07 38.27 -23.30
N SER A 174 12.62 37.75 -24.44
CA SER A 174 11.92 36.46 -24.52
C SER A 174 12.85 35.24 -24.42
N ALA A 175 14.15 35.42 -24.70
CA ALA A 175 15.14 34.35 -24.63
C ALA A 175 15.59 34.00 -23.20
N ALA A 176 15.25 34.84 -22.21
CA ALA A 176 15.55 34.61 -20.81
C ALA A 176 14.38 33.92 -20.08
N ARG A 177 13.81 32.88 -20.70
CA ARG A 177 13.09 31.87 -19.91
C ARG A 177 14.11 31.39 -18.86
N PRO A 178 13.79 31.32 -17.55
CA PRO A 178 14.66 30.58 -16.65
C PRO A 178 14.87 29.23 -17.32
N GLU A 179 16.14 28.87 -17.55
CA GLU A 179 16.52 27.53 -18.02
C GLU A 179 15.58 26.56 -17.32
N GLU A 180 14.76 25.83 -18.08
CA GLU A 180 14.03 24.70 -17.50
C GLU A 180 15.05 23.96 -16.65
N PRO A 181 14.79 23.75 -15.35
CA PRO A 181 15.78 23.13 -14.49
C PRO A 181 16.23 21.88 -15.21
N ALA A 182 17.52 21.88 -15.61
CA ALA A 182 18.05 20.95 -16.60
C ALA A 182 17.47 19.59 -16.30
N ALA A 183 16.68 19.05 -17.23
CA ALA A 183 15.98 17.78 -17.04
C ALA A 183 16.96 16.84 -16.35
N LEU A 184 16.62 16.43 -15.12
CA LEU A 184 17.51 15.65 -14.26
C LEU A 184 18.15 14.59 -15.17
N PRO A 185 19.50 14.56 -15.29
CA PRO A 185 20.13 13.61 -16.17
C PRO A 185 19.56 12.24 -15.81
N PRO A 186 19.17 11.42 -16.81
CA PRO A 186 18.63 10.11 -16.53
C PRO A 186 19.59 9.43 -15.55
N PRO A 187 19.08 8.84 -14.46
CA PRO A 187 19.96 8.21 -13.49
C PRO A 187 20.91 7.29 -14.25
N PRO A 188 22.23 7.32 -13.92
CA PRO A 188 23.20 6.53 -14.66
C PRO A 188 22.70 5.09 -14.74
N ALA A 189 22.83 4.46 -15.91
CA ALA A 189 22.43 3.07 -16.07
C ALA A 189 23.25 2.24 -15.08
N ARG A 190 22.62 1.84 -13.99
CA ARG A 190 23.26 1.01 -12.96
C ARG A 190 23.11 -0.44 -13.37
N THR A 191 24.19 -1.18 -13.22
CA THR A 191 24.10 -2.64 -13.23
C THR A 191 23.28 -3.10 -12.01
N ARG A 192 22.81 -4.36 -12.05
CA ARG A 192 22.07 -4.95 -10.94
C ARG A 192 22.88 -4.92 -9.63
N GLU A 193 24.19 -5.07 -9.74
CA GLU A 193 25.14 -5.10 -8.62
C GLU A 193 25.27 -3.72 -7.96
N GLU A 194 25.47 -2.67 -8.76
CA GLU A 194 25.50 -1.28 -8.28
C GLU A 194 24.18 -0.83 -7.64
N SER A 195 23.06 -1.37 -8.13
CA SER A 195 21.73 -1.11 -7.56
C SER A 195 21.56 -1.79 -6.19
N MET A 196 22.13 -2.99 -6.00
CA MET A 196 22.13 -3.69 -4.72
C MET A 196 23.03 -3.00 -3.70
N ASP A 197 24.21 -2.55 -4.11
CA ASP A 197 25.14 -1.81 -3.23
C ASP A 197 24.54 -0.49 -2.75
N LEU A 198 23.85 0.24 -3.64
CA LEU A 198 23.15 1.46 -3.24
C LEU A 198 21.98 1.18 -2.29
N ALA A 199 21.23 0.10 -2.51
CA ALA A 199 20.15 -0.31 -1.61
C ALA A 199 20.69 -0.69 -0.21
N LEU A 200 21.81 -1.41 -0.17
CA LEU A 200 22.51 -1.75 1.08
C LEU A 200 23.07 -0.53 1.79
N ALA A 201 23.61 0.45 1.05
CA ALA A 201 24.08 1.71 1.59
C ALA A 201 22.93 2.53 2.20
N HIS A 202 21.77 2.59 1.53
CA HIS A 202 20.58 3.23 2.09
C HIS A 202 20.08 2.53 3.34
N LEU A 203 20.06 1.19 3.37
CA LEU A 203 19.68 0.42 4.56
C LEU A 203 20.59 0.73 5.75
N ARG A 204 21.91 0.89 5.50
CA ARG A 204 22.89 1.27 6.52
C ARG A 204 22.78 2.72 6.97
N ALA A 205 22.25 3.61 6.13
CA ALA A 205 22.07 5.02 6.45
C ALA A 205 20.78 5.30 7.24
N LEU A 206 19.89 4.31 7.39
CA LEU A 206 18.68 4.46 8.20
C LEU A 206 19.04 4.70 9.68
N PRO A 207 18.30 5.58 10.38
CA PRO A 207 18.49 5.81 11.81
C PRO A 207 18.35 4.50 12.60
N PRO A 208 19.07 4.33 13.72
CA PRO A 208 19.13 3.07 14.47
C PRO A 208 17.77 2.58 14.98
N GLU A 209 16.80 3.49 15.13
CA GLU A 209 15.40 3.21 15.48
C GLU A 209 14.69 2.34 14.44
N LEU A 210 15.15 2.34 13.17
CA LEU A 210 14.62 1.54 12.08
C LEU A 210 15.48 0.30 11.76
N ARG A 211 16.54 0.03 12.55
CA ARG A 211 17.42 -1.14 12.35
C ARG A 211 17.09 -2.33 13.24
N GLN A 212 16.14 -2.19 14.17
CA GLN A 212 15.68 -3.28 15.01
C GLN A 212 14.20 -3.55 14.75
N GLU A 213 13.96 -4.32 13.69
CA GLU A 213 12.96 -5.37 13.65
C GLU A 213 13.40 -6.33 12.52
N GLY A 214 14.18 -7.35 12.88
CA GLY A 214 14.66 -8.41 12.00
C GLY A 214 16.17 -8.55 11.94
#